data_AF-A0A7G8H5U4-F1
#
_entry.id   AF-A0A7G8H5U4-F1
#
_cell.length_a   1.000
_cell.length_b   1.000
_cell.length_c   1.000
_cell.angle_alpha   90.00
_cell.angle_beta   90.00
_cell.angle_gamma   90.00
#
_symmetry.space_group_name_H-M   'P 1'
#
loop_
_entity.id
_entity.type
_entity.pdbx_description
1 polymer ?
#
loop_
_entity_poly.entity_id
_entity_poly.type
_entity_poly.pdbx_seq_one_letter_code
_entity_poly.pdbx_strand_id
1 'polypeptide(L)'
;MRISTASLAFAALLAAPVITIAPSDAAGRDESPAQAEVLFQARKTWFKDNYQRRLDLLQSHQICVDAASSLDEFKACRKDKKRARKSLKRDYRAYMNKVRNQLGLPARAGKPVANGRRLEA
;
A
#
# COMPACT_ATOMS: atom_id res chain seq x y z
N MET A 1 65.92 -10.21 32.72
CA MET A 1 64.48 -10.04 33.07
C MET A 1 63.70 -10.41 31.81
N ARG A 2 63.03 -11.58 31.67
CA ARG A 2 61.76 -12.01 32.29
C ARG A 2 60.78 -10.80 32.33
N ILE A 3 59.58 -10.78 31.74
CA ILE A 3 58.53 -11.80 31.59
C ILE A 3 57.64 -11.48 30.35
N SER A 4 57.11 -12.53 29.72
CA SER A 4 56.07 -12.59 28.68
C SER A 4 54.71 -11.99 29.10
N THR A 5 53.83 -11.72 28.13
CA THR A 5 52.36 -11.93 28.12
C THR A 5 51.73 -10.95 27.12
N ALA A 6 50.67 -11.21 26.39
CA ALA A 6 49.99 -12.42 25.93
C ALA A 6 48.99 -11.88 24.89
N SER A 7 48.99 -12.44 23.68
CA SER A 7 48.00 -12.12 22.65
C SER A 7 46.60 -12.48 23.16
N LEU A 8 45.74 -11.48 23.35
CA LEU A 8 44.31 -11.71 23.59
C LEU A 8 43.60 -11.84 22.24
N ALA A 9 43.52 -13.08 21.74
CA ALA A 9 42.61 -13.42 20.67
C ALA A 9 41.20 -13.56 21.25
N PHE A 10 40.35 -12.54 21.05
CA PHE A 10 38.92 -12.64 21.31
C PHE A 10 38.26 -13.43 20.17
N ALA A 11 38.17 -14.75 20.32
CA ALA A 11 37.31 -15.59 19.49
C ALA A 11 35.87 -15.48 20.03
N ALA A 12 35.14 -14.45 19.60
CA ALA A 12 33.71 -14.35 19.84
C ALA A 12 32.95 -15.25 18.85
N LEU A 13 32.75 -16.52 19.22
CA LEU A 13 31.75 -17.38 18.62
C LEU A 13 30.36 -16.89 19.07
N LEU A 14 29.79 -15.94 18.35
CA LEU A 14 28.36 -15.66 18.42
C LEU A 14 27.67 -16.57 17.41
N ALA A 15 27.07 -17.64 17.93
CA ALA A 15 26.04 -18.39 17.25
C ALA A 15 24.97 -17.40 16.77
N ALA A 16 24.95 -17.14 15.46
CA ALA A 16 23.88 -16.35 14.87
C ALA A 16 22.56 -17.12 15.11
N PRO A 17 21.55 -16.52 15.76
CA PRO A 17 20.25 -17.14 15.79
C PRO A 17 19.80 -17.26 14.33
N VAL A 18 19.60 -18.50 13.88
CA VAL A 18 18.86 -18.76 12.65
C VAL A 18 17.47 -18.23 12.91
N ILE A 19 17.20 -17.01 12.45
CA ILE A 19 15.86 -16.45 12.44
C ILE A 19 15.08 -17.34 11.48
N THR A 20 14.44 -18.36 12.03
CA THR A 20 13.47 -19.16 11.30
C THR A 20 12.30 -18.21 11.05
N ILE A 21 12.23 -17.67 9.84
CA ILE A 21 11.09 -16.88 9.39
C ILE A 21 9.94 -17.88 9.31
N ALA A 22 9.15 -17.97 10.38
CA ALA A 22 7.92 -18.74 10.36
C ALA A 22 7.07 -18.19 9.21
N PRO A 23 6.57 -19.04 8.28
CA PRO A 23 5.64 -18.59 7.27
C PRO A 23 4.46 -17.97 8.00
N SER A 24 4.22 -16.70 7.71
CA SER A 24 3.13 -15.97 8.33
C SER A 24 1.83 -16.50 7.72
N ASP A 25 1.20 -17.47 8.38
CA ASP A 25 -0.18 -17.85 8.11
C ASP A 25 -1.07 -16.63 8.33
N ALA A 26 -1.51 -16.00 7.25
CA ALA A 26 -2.84 -15.41 7.31
C ALA A 26 -3.64 -16.14 6.29
N ALA A 27 -4.52 -16.96 6.82
CA ALA A 27 -5.74 -17.35 6.19
C ALA A 27 -6.29 -16.18 5.36
N GLY A 28 -6.24 -16.33 4.03
CA GLY A 28 -6.54 -15.31 3.03
C GLY A 28 -5.39 -14.91 2.09
N ARG A 29 -4.18 -15.46 2.30
CA ARG A 29 -2.92 -15.14 1.59
C ARG A 29 -2.38 -16.21 0.64
N ASP A 30 -3.06 -17.33 0.43
CA ASP A 30 -2.55 -18.40 -0.42
C ASP A 30 -2.77 -18.08 -1.91
N GLU A 31 -2.07 -17.07 -2.41
CA GLU A 31 -1.81 -16.95 -3.85
C GLU A 31 -0.58 -17.77 -4.20
N SER A 32 -0.69 -18.65 -5.20
CA SER A 32 0.46 -19.37 -5.73
C SER A 32 1.47 -18.38 -6.34
N PRO A 33 2.75 -18.75 -6.49
CA PRO A 33 3.74 -17.88 -7.14
C PRO A 33 3.29 -17.38 -8.52
N ALA A 34 2.61 -18.24 -9.31
CA ALA A 34 2.05 -17.86 -10.60
C ALA A 34 0.93 -16.81 -10.48
N GLN A 35 0.03 -16.96 -9.50
CA GLN A 35 -1.02 -15.96 -9.23
C GLN A 35 -0.42 -14.63 -8.74
N ALA A 36 0.62 -14.68 -7.91
CA ALA A 36 1.32 -13.50 -7.42
C ALA A 36 1.95 -12.69 -8.57
N GLU A 37 2.55 -13.37 -9.55
CA GLU A 37 3.14 -12.73 -10.72
C GLU A 37 2.07 -12.05 -11.59
N VAL A 38 0.94 -12.72 -11.85
CA VAL A 38 -0.18 -12.09 -12.60
C VAL A 38 -0.70 -10.85 -11.86
N LEU A 39 -0.87 -10.94 -10.54
CA LEU A 39 -1.29 -9.79 -9.74
C LEU A 39 -0.26 -8.66 -9.76
N PHE A 40 1.04 -8.97 -9.79
CA PHE A 40 2.10 -7.98 -9.92
C PHE A 40 2.02 -7.26 -11.27
N GLN A 41 1.93 -7.99 -12.38
CA GLN A 41 1.82 -7.38 -13.70
C GLN A 41 0.53 -6.56 -13.85
N ALA A 42 -0.59 -7.03 -13.28
CA ALA A 42 -1.83 -6.28 -13.24
C ALA A 42 -1.69 -4.95 -12.48
N ARG A 43 -1.03 -4.97 -11.30
CA ARG A 43 -0.72 -3.75 -10.54
C ARG A 43 0.14 -2.79 -11.35
N LYS A 44 1.23 -3.29 -11.93
CA LYS A 44 2.15 -2.51 -12.76
C LYS A 44 1.40 -1.83 -13.92
N THR A 45 0.57 -2.58 -14.62
CA THR A 45 -0.27 -2.08 -15.73
C THR A 45 -1.20 -0.97 -15.26
N TRP A 46 -1.97 -1.20 -14.19
CA TRP A 46 -2.84 -0.16 -13.63
C TRP A 46 -2.09 1.13 -13.28
N PHE A 47 -0.92 1.00 -12.65
CA PHE A 47 -0.11 2.16 -12.26
C PHE A 47 0.42 2.96 -13.45
N LYS A 48 0.77 2.28 -14.55
CA LYS A 48 1.18 2.91 -15.81
C LYS A 48 0.00 3.61 -16.47
N ASP A 49 -1.09 2.88 -16.68
CA ASP A 49 -2.25 3.37 -17.45
C ASP A 49 -2.97 4.52 -16.74
N ASN A 50 -2.92 4.55 -15.41
CA ASN A 50 -3.52 5.61 -14.60
C ASN A 50 -2.49 6.64 -14.09
N TYR A 51 -1.29 6.68 -14.67
CA TYR A 51 -0.28 7.66 -14.27
C TYR A 51 -0.78 9.09 -14.51
N GLN A 52 -1.30 9.37 -15.70
CA GLN A 52 -1.81 10.70 -16.05
C GLN A 52 -2.93 11.13 -15.11
N ARG A 53 -3.91 10.25 -14.85
CA ARG A 53 -5.02 10.54 -13.92
C ARG A 53 -4.56 10.89 -12.50
N ARG A 54 -3.45 10.31 -12.03
CA ARG A 54 -2.84 10.68 -10.74
C ARG A 54 -2.16 12.05 -10.81
N LEU A 55 -1.50 12.35 -11.92
CA LEU A 55 -0.87 13.64 -12.16
C LEU A 55 -1.93 14.75 -12.21
N ASP A 56 -3.00 14.55 -12.99
CA ASP A 56 -4.11 15.50 -13.13
C ASP A 56 -4.75 15.81 -11.77
N LEU A 57 -4.91 14.80 -10.90
CA LEU A 57 -5.43 15.01 -9.55
C LEU A 57 -4.52 15.93 -8.72
N LEU A 58 -3.20 15.76 -8.82
CA LEU A 58 -2.25 16.61 -8.11
C LEU A 58 -2.25 18.04 -8.68
N GLN A 59 -2.25 18.17 -10.00
CA GLN A 59 -2.29 19.46 -10.69
C GLN A 59 -3.59 20.21 -10.40
N SER A 60 -4.74 19.56 -10.48
CA SER A 60 -6.04 20.14 -10.14
C SER A 60 -6.09 20.61 -8.68
N HIS A 61 -5.53 19.85 -7.75
CA HIS A 61 -5.43 20.29 -6.36
C HIS A 61 -4.52 21.51 -6.20
N GLN A 62 -3.38 21.53 -6.91
CA GLN A 62 -2.46 22.68 -6.89
C GLN A 62 -3.18 23.95 -7.37
N ILE A 63 -3.82 23.88 -8.54
CA ILE A 63 -4.60 24.98 -9.11
C ILE A 63 -5.67 25.48 -8.14
N CYS A 64 -6.41 24.56 -7.49
CA CYS A 64 -7.45 24.93 -6.53
C CYS A 64 -6.87 25.67 -5.32
N VAL A 65 -5.75 25.20 -4.78
CA VAL A 65 -5.10 25.83 -3.63
C VAL A 65 -4.52 27.20 -3.99
N ASP A 66 -3.92 27.34 -5.17
CA ASP A 66 -3.36 28.61 -5.63
C ASP A 66 -4.46 29.65 -5.89
N ALA A 67 -5.65 29.21 -6.34
CA ALA A 67 -6.80 30.07 -6.56
C ALA A 67 -7.61 30.37 -5.28
N ALA A 68 -7.38 29.64 -4.18
CA ALA A 68 -8.15 29.81 -2.96
C ALA A 68 -7.79 31.14 -2.27
N SER A 69 -8.78 32.01 -2.14
CA SER A 69 -8.68 33.34 -1.52
C SER A 69 -9.11 33.33 -0.04
N SER A 70 -9.66 32.22 0.44
CA SER A 70 -10.19 32.10 1.81
C SER A 70 -9.94 30.73 2.45
N LEU A 71 -10.09 30.70 3.78
CA LEU A 71 -10.00 29.47 4.56
C LEU A 71 -11.03 28.42 4.10
N ASP A 72 -12.23 28.84 3.73
CA ASP A 72 -13.31 27.91 3.35
C ASP A 72 -13.11 27.35 1.95
N GLU A 73 -12.60 28.15 1.01
CA GLU A 73 -12.17 27.68 -0.30
C GLU A 73 -11.02 26.67 -0.18
N PHE A 74 -10.01 26.95 0.65
CA PHE A 74 -8.94 25.99 0.91
C PHE A 74 -9.45 24.66 1.50
N LYS A 75 -10.41 24.71 2.44
CA LYS A 75 -11.06 23.51 2.98
C LYS A 75 -11.80 22.74 1.88
N ALA A 76 -12.46 23.44 0.94
CA ALA A 76 -13.13 22.81 -0.19
C ALA A 76 -12.12 22.07 -1.08
N CYS A 77 -11.02 22.70 -1.48
CA CYS A 77 -9.94 22.06 -2.25
C CYS A 77 -9.44 20.76 -1.60
N ARG A 78 -9.25 20.76 -0.27
CA ARG A 78 -8.83 19.56 0.47
C ARG A 78 -9.89 18.44 0.44
N LYS A 79 -11.17 18.79 0.58
CA LYS A 79 -12.28 17.83 0.51
C LYS A 79 -12.36 17.20 -0.87
N ASP A 80 -12.21 17.99 -1.92
CA ASP A 80 -12.33 17.49 -3.29
C ASP A 80 -11.13 16.62 -3.70
N LYS A 81 -9.90 16.99 -3.33
CA LYS A 81 -8.75 16.07 -3.45
C LYS A 81 -9.01 14.75 -2.73
N LYS A 82 -9.53 14.79 -1.49
CA LYS A 82 -9.83 13.58 -0.73
C LYS A 82 -10.88 12.72 -1.44
N ARG A 83 -11.91 13.33 -2.03
CA ARG A 83 -12.95 12.64 -2.82
C ARG A 83 -12.35 12.01 -4.07
N ALA A 84 -11.57 12.75 -4.84
CA ALA A 84 -10.90 12.27 -6.05
C ALA A 84 -9.97 11.08 -5.75
N ARG A 85 -9.16 11.16 -4.68
CA ARG A 85 -8.28 10.06 -4.25
C ARG A 85 -9.07 8.82 -3.84
N LYS A 86 -10.20 9.00 -3.15
CA LYS A 86 -11.10 7.88 -2.80
C LYS A 86 -11.68 7.22 -4.04
N SER A 87 -12.09 8.00 -5.05
CA SER A 87 -12.58 7.48 -6.32
C SER A 87 -11.51 6.64 -7.02
N LEU A 88 -10.31 7.19 -7.21
CA LEU A 88 -9.22 6.44 -7.85
C LEU A 88 -8.88 5.14 -7.12
N LYS A 89 -8.91 5.15 -5.78
CA LYS A 89 -8.70 3.95 -4.96
C LYS A 89 -9.81 2.91 -5.14
N ARG A 90 -11.06 3.33 -5.30
CA ARG A 90 -12.19 2.44 -5.57
C ARG A 90 -12.02 1.79 -6.93
N ASP A 91 -11.66 2.56 -7.94
CA ASP A 91 -11.47 2.05 -9.30
C ASP A 91 -10.31 1.04 -9.35
N TYR A 92 -9.21 1.32 -8.66
CA TYR A 92 -8.10 0.38 -8.48
C TYR A 92 -8.55 -0.94 -7.84
N ARG A 93 -9.37 -0.86 -6.78
CA ARG A 93 -9.91 -2.05 -6.11
C ARG A 93 -10.82 -2.85 -7.03
N ALA A 94 -11.69 -2.19 -7.78
CA ALA A 94 -12.57 -2.84 -8.74
C ALA A 94 -11.76 -3.59 -9.80
N TYR A 95 -10.74 -2.94 -10.37
CA TYR A 95 -9.82 -3.56 -11.32
C TYR A 95 -9.09 -4.78 -10.71
N MET A 96 -8.47 -4.61 -9.53
CA MET A 96 -7.74 -5.72 -8.91
C MET A 96 -8.67 -6.86 -8.48
N ASN A 97 -9.90 -6.58 -8.06
CA ASN A 97 -10.87 -7.62 -7.73
C ASN A 97 -11.31 -8.39 -8.98
N LYS A 98 -11.44 -7.72 -10.14
CA LYS A 98 -11.68 -8.43 -11.41
C LYS A 98 -10.55 -9.41 -11.72
N VAL A 99 -9.29 -8.98 -11.59
CA VAL A 99 -8.11 -9.85 -11.82
C VAL A 99 -8.08 -11.00 -10.80
N ARG A 100 -8.38 -10.73 -9.52
CA ARG A 100 -8.46 -11.78 -8.50
C ARG A 100 -9.54 -12.82 -8.82
N ASN A 101 -10.72 -12.38 -9.22
CA ASN A 101 -11.80 -13.30 -9.58
C ASN A 101 -11.41 -14.20 -10.76
N GLN A 102 -10.69 -13.66 -11.77
CA GLN A 102 -10.17 -14.45 -12.90
C GLN A 102 -9.16 -15.52 -12.46
N LEU A 103 -8.46 -15.29 -11.35
CA LEU A 103 -7.48 -16.21 -10.76
C LEU A 103 -8.11 -17.18 -9.74
N GLY A 104 -9.43 -17.15 -9.54
CA GLY A 104 -10.12 -17.92 -8.50
C GLY A 104 -9.87 -17.40 -7.07
N LEU A 105 -9.31 -16.20 -6.93
CA LEU A 105 -9.01 -15.60 -5.64
C LEU A 105 -10.20 -14.77 -5.13
N PRO A 106 -10.46 -14.75 -3.80
CA PRO A 106 -11.55 -13.96 -3.24
C PRO A 106 -11.30 -12.46 -3.44
N ALA A 107 -12.37 -11.72 -3.78
CA ALA A 107 -12.33 -10.27 -3.86
C ALA A 107 -11.92 -9.66 -2.50
N ARG A 108 -11.05 -8.65 -2.51
CA ARG A 108 -10.69 -7.91 -1.30
C ARG A 108 -11.70 -6.77 -1.12
N ALA A 109 -12.65 -6.95 -0.20
CA ALA A 109 -13.46 -5.83 0.27
C ALA A 109 -12.54 -4.80 0.93
N GLY A 110 -12.76 -3.51 0.66
CA GLY A 110 -12.19 -2.49 1.53
C GLY A 110 -12.72 -2.69 2.94
N LYS A 111 -11.92 -2.37 3.98
CA LYS A 111 -12.43 -2.34 5.36
C LYS A 111 -13.82 -1.69 5.36
N PRO A 112 -14.85 -2.30 5.97
CA PRO A 112 -16.13 -1.64 6.12
C PRO A 112 -15.86 -0.28 6.75
N VAL A 113 -16.55 0.75 6.26
CA VAL A 113 -16.53 2.04 6.95
C VAL A 113 -17.15 1.75 8.31
N ALA A 114 -16.33 1.60 9.34
CA ALA A 114 -16.80 1.70 10.71
C ALA A 114 -17.38 3.10 10.84
N ASN A 115 -18.69 3.21 10.65
CA ASN A 115 -19.62 4.12 11.33
C ASN A 115 -21.00 3.99 10.69
N GLY A 116 -21.88 3.32 11.41
CA GLY A 116 -23.31 3.24 11.12
C GLY A 116 -23.96 4.61 11.17
N ARG A 117 -24.29 5.14 9.99
CA ARG A 117 -25.40 6.08 9.85
C ARG A 117 -26.45 5.40 8.98
N ARG A 118 -27.52 5.00 9.66
CA ARG A 118 -28.82 4.69 9.09
C ARG A 118 -29.20 5.85 8.16
N LEU A 119 -29.35 5.58 6.87
CA LEU A 119 -30.09 6.47 5.99
C LEU A 119 -31.57 6.21 6.33
N GLU A 120 -32.20 7.15 7.02
CA GLU A 120 -33.65 7.21 7.01
C GLU A 120 -34.05 7.95 5.74
N ALA A 121 -35.02 7.35 5.04
CA ALA A 121 -35.69 7.89 3.87
C ALA A 121 -36.69 8.98 4.27
#